data_AF-A0A804NA82-F1
#
_entry.id   AF-A0A804NA82-F1
#
_cell.length_a   1.000
_cell.length_b   1.000
_cell.length_c   1.000
_cell.angle_alpha   90.00
_cell.angle_beta   90.00
_cell.angle_gamma   90.00
#
_symmetry.space_group_name_H-M   'P 1'
#
loop_
_entity.id
_entity.type
_entity.pdbx_description
1 polymer ?
#
loop_
_entity_poly.entity_id
_entity_poly.type
_entity_poly.pdbx_seq_one_letter_code
_entity_poly.pdbx_strand_id
1 'polypeptide(L)'
;MAGEAGKDPQAWLAANETASAFLSRSLSSRPPITLPPPLHRAPLRPGNVVEIAGPSNSGKSHLLLMAAVQCILPKEWEGIYFGGLGRAVMYLDLDCRFDVLRLAQILRNRIAEGCRLAHLRNGDPENDVTKDEFQCSLQNTLFSDCMQRFLYARCCKSPEFIDALKTVQSQSRREVSGAGIYFVMIDSIGAFYWIDRGSQASRENKGKTLQSIFESVVHELRKILQLEPALVLVTKASVYGEGTTTANDFNRDSSKYMLEDPSGLGYSRREEERTLSNREYMPSIWQAKISLKLCFCSLLSHTG
;
A
#
# COMPACT_ATOMS: atom_id res chain seq x y z
N MET A 1 51.70 -10.69 -13.36
CA MET A 1 50.82 -10.08 -12.32
C MET A 1 49.40 -10.33 -12.77
N ALA A 2 48.79 -11.41 -12.29
CA ALA A 2 47.74 -11.40 -11.25
C ALA A 2 46.39 -10.91 -11.84
N GLY A 3 45.30 -11.67 -11.85
CA GLY A 3 45.03 -13.02 -11.35
C GLY A 3 43.66 -13.45 -11.87
N GLU A 4 43.48 -14.76 -11.99
CA GLU A 4 42.22 -15.43 -12.33
C GLU A 4 41.13 -15.03 -11.34
N ALA A 5 40.04 -14.43 -11.82
CA ALA A 5 38.79 -14.39 -11.08
C ALA A 5 37.92 -15.55 -11.58
N GLY A 6 38.28 -16.76 -11.16
CA GLY A 6 37.38 -17.91 -11.21
C GLY A 6 36.12 -17.55 -10.42
N LYS A 7 35.02 -17.25 -11.13
CA LYS A 7 33.70 -17.15 -10.52
C LYS A 7 33.37 -18.52 -9.96
N ASP A 8 33.49 -18.65 -8.64
CA ASP A 8 33.14 -19.85 -7.90
C ASP A 8 31.71 -20.29 -8.27
N PRO A 9 31.53 -21.42 -8.99
CA PRO A 9 30.21 -21.92 -9.34
C PRO A 9 29.40 -22.33 -8.11
N GLN A 10 30.05 -22.57 -6.95
CA GLN A 10 29.35 -22.79 -5.68
C GLN A 10 28.67 -21.52 -5.17
N ALA A 11 29.15 -20.31 -5.51
CA ALA A 11 28.46 -19.07 -5.18
C ALA A 11 27.11 -18.93 -5.93
N TRP A 12 26.96 -19.59 -7.09
CA TRP A 12 25.69 -19.70 -7.82
C TRP A 12 24.72 -20.70 -7.18
N LEU A 13 25.29 -21.71 -6.50
CA LEU A 13 24.58 -22.73 -5.75
C LEU A 13 24.43 -22.40 -4.26
N ALA A 14 24.88 -21.21 -3.82
CA ALA A 14 24.70 -20.77 -2.44
C ALA A 14 23.20 -20.69 -2.17
N ALA A 15 22.65 -21.77 -1.63
CA ALA A 15 21.23 -21.90 -1.40
C ALA A 15 20.85 -20.89 -0.32
N ASN A 16 20.18 -19.81 -0.74
CA ASN A 16 19.70 -18.75 0.14
C ASN A 16 18.74 -19.26 1.24
N GLU A 17 18.25 -20.48 1.06
CA GLU A 17 17.18 -21.13 1.80
C GLU A 17 17.28 -22.65 1.57
N THR A 18 16.89 -23.46 2.57
CA THR A 18 16.80 -24.92 2.40
C THR A 18 15.54 -25.30 1.62
N ALA A 19 15.56 -26.41 0.87
CA ALA A 19 14.37 -26.90 0.16
C ALA A 19 13.17 -27.13 1.11
N SER A 20 13.45 -27.57 2.35
CA SER A 20 12.45 -27.74 3.39
C SER A 20 11.80 -26.41 3.82
N ALA A 21 12.57 -25.33 3.99
CA ALA A 21 12.03 -24.01 4.31
C ALA A 21 11.16 -23.47 3.16
N PHE A 22 11.62 -23.62 1.92
CA PHE A 22 10.85 -23.22 0.74
C PHE A 22 9.50 -23.96 0.66
N LEU A 23 9.52 -25.29 0.80
CA LEU A 23 8.31 -26.11 0.76
C LEU A 23 7.38 -25.86 1.94
N SER A 24 7.90 -25.71 3.16
CA SER A 24 7.10 -25.40 4.34
C SER A 24 6.31 -24.11 4.16
N ARG A 25 6.95 -23.10 3.58
CA ARG A 25 6.30 -21.83 3.24
C ARG A 25 5.34 -21.96 2.06
N SER A 26 5.75 -22.59 0.97
CA SER A 26 4.93 -22.70 -0.24
C SER A 26 3.69 -23.57 -0.06
N LEU A 27 3.75 -24.57 0.83
CA LEU A 27 2.66 -25.48 1.14
C LEU A 27 1.84 -25.04 2.35
N SER A 28 2.28 -24.00 3.07
CA SER A 28 1.49 -23.43 4.16
C SER A 28 0.16 -22.88 3.62
N SER A 29 -0.95 -23.34 4.19
CA SER A 29 -2.28 -22.83 3.85
C SER A 29 -2.38 -21.38 4.29
N ARG A 30 -2.43 -20.45 3.33
CA ARG A 30 -2.72 -19.05 3.59
C ARG A 30 -4.23 -18.83 3.50
N PRO A 31 -4.84 -18.15 4.49
CA PRO A 31 -6.20 -17.67 4.34
C PRO A 31 -6.35 -16.88 3.04
N PRO A 32 -7.51 -16.92 2.37
CA PRO A 32 -7.74 -16.13 1.17
C PRO A 32 -7.63 -14.64 1.48
N ILE A 33 -6.93 -13.92 0.62
CA ILE A 33 -6.80 -12.46 0.71
C ILE A 33 -8.11 -11.84 0.23
N THR A 34 -8.89 -11.27 1.15
CA THR A 34 -10.11 -10.55 0.81
C THR A 34 -9.96 -9.08 1.21
N LEU A 35 -10.08 -8.18 0.21
CA LEU A 35 -10.24 -6.76 0.50
C LEU A 35 -11.67 -6.48 0.99
N PRO A 36 -11.88 -5.39 1.74
CA PRO A 36 -13.22 -4.94 2.09
C PRO A 36 -14.11 -4.75 0.85
N PRO A 37 -15.43 -4.93 0.96
CA PRO A 37 -16.38 -4.55 -0.10
C PRO A 37 -16.17 -3.09 -0.55
N PRO A 38 -16.35 -2.78 -1.86
CA PRO A 38 -16.77 -3.68 -2.95
C PRO A 38 -15.64 -4.54 -3.55
N LEU A 39 -14.40 -4.39 -3.09
CA LEU A 39 -13.22 -5.02 -3.69
C LEU A 39 -12.98 -6.49 -3.28
N HIS A 40 -13.88 -7.06 -2.48
CA HIS A 40 -13.86 -8.46 -2.00
C HIS A 40 -13.76 -9.52 -3.10
N ARG A 41 -14.07 -9.18 -4.36
CA ARG A 41 -13.98 -10.08 -5.53
C ARG A 41 -12.72 -9.87 -6.38
N ALA A 42 -11.84 -8.95 -6.00
CA ALA A 42 -10.60 -8.73 -6.73
C ALA A 42 -9.76 -10.03 -6.73
N PRO A 43 -9.19 -10.44 -7.88
CA PRO A 43 -8.44 -11.69 -7.99
C PRO A 43 -7.04 -11.55 -7.37
N LEU A 44 -6.98 -11.41 -6.06
CA LEU A 44 -5.75 -11.16 -5.31
C LEU A 44 -5.05 -12.46 -4.97
N ARG A 45 -3.75 -12.50 -5.22
CA ARG A 45 -2.88 -13.62 -4.88
C ARG A 45 -1.70 -13.16 -4.05
N PRO A 46 -1.22 -14.00 -3.12
CA PRO A 46 0.10 -13.85 -2.50
C PRO A 46 1.17 -13.49 -3.55
N GLY A 47 2.00 -12.49 -3.28
CA GLY A 47 3.03 -12.01 -4.21
C GLY A 47 2.57 -10.95 -5.23
N ASN A 48 1.27 -10.62 -5.31
CA ASN A 48 0.80 -9.52 -6.15
C ASN A 48 1.21 -8.16 -5.57
N VAL A 49 1.49 -7.23 -6.48
CA VAL A 49 1.64 -5.80 -6.19
C VAL A 49 0.42 -5.07 -6.75
N VAL A 50 -0.42 -4.53 -5.87
CA VAL A 50 -1.67 -3.86 -6.22
C VAL A 50 -1.48 -2.37 -6.05
N GLU A 51 -1.62 -1.62 -7.14
CA GLU A 51 -1.59 -0.16 -7.13
C GLU A 51 -3.02 0.38 -7.08
N ILE A 52 -3.32 1.15 -6.03
CA ILE A 52 -4.56 1.88 -5.82
C ILE A 52 -4.31 3.33 -6.23
N ALA A 53 -4.75 3.71 -7.42
CA ALA A 53 -4.56 5.04 -7.98
C ALA A 53 -5.84 5.87 -7.87
N GLY A 54 -5.73 7.18 -7.63
CA GLY A 54 -6.89 8.08 -7.62
C GLY A 54 -6.58 9.47 -7.08
N PRO A 55 -7.53 10.43 -7.19
CA PRO A 55 -7.40 11.77 -6.63
C PRO A 55 -7.11 11.76 -5.13
N SER A 56 -6.55 12.85 -4.60
CA SER A 56 -6.57 13.10 -3.16
C SER A 56 -7.99 12.93 -2.60
N ASN A 57 -8.08 12.42 -1.38
CA ASN A 57 -9.37 12.21 -0.69
C ASN A 57 -10.33 11.20 -1.35
N SER A 58 -9.88 10.37 -2.30
CA SER A 58 -10.73 9.31 -2.87
C SER A 58 -10.93 8.08 -1.98
N GLY A 59 -10.32 8.02 -0.79
CA GLY A 59 -10.46 6.90 0.16
C GLY A 59 -9.37 5.82 0.08
N LYS A 60 -8.28 6.05 -0.67
CA LYS A 60 -7.17 5.08 -0.83
C LYS A 60 -6.54 4.66 0.51
N SER A 61 -6.13 5.64 1.32
CA SER A 61 -5.55 5.38 2.65
C SER A 61 -6.56 4.73 3.58
N HIS A 62 -7.85 5.08 3.46
CA HIS A 62 -8.91 4.43 4.25
C HIS A 62 -9.07 2.94 3.88
N LEU A 63 -9.00 2.59 2.59
CA LEU A 63 -8.98 1.18 2.16
C LEU A 63 -7.79 0.42 2.77
N LEU A 64 -6.60 1.03 2.79
CA LEU A 64 -5.43 0.41 3.43
C LEU A 64 -5.70 0.14 4.92
N LEU A 65 -6.24 1.12 5.66
CA LEU A 65 -6.58 0.93 7.08
C LEU A 65 -7.63 -0.17 7.29
N MET A 66 -8.66 -0.22 6.46
CA MET A 66 -9.69 -1.27 6.54
C MET A 66 -9.12 -2.67 6.24
N ALA A 67 -8.25 -2.79 5.25
CA ALA A 67 -7.53 -4.03 4.97
C ALA A 67 -6.56 -4.41 6.10
N ALA A 68 -5.91 -3.43 6.72
CA ALA A 68 -5.01 -3.66 7.84
C ALA A 68 -5.76 -4.18 9.06
N VAL A 69 -6.90 -3.58 9.41
CA VAL A 69 -7.75 -4.04 10.51
C VAL A 69 -8.25 -5.46 10.27
N GLN A 70 -8.71 -5.78 9.05
CA GLN A 70 -9.11 -7.15 8.69
C GLN A 70 -7.95 -8.16 8.86
N CYS A 71 -6.71 -7.73 8.62
CA CYS A 71 -5.53 -8.57 8.75
C CYS A 71 -5.13 -8.83 10.20
N ILE A 72 -5.02 -7.78 11.01
CA ILE A 72 -4.50 -7.86 12.38
C ILE A 72 -5.50 -8.46 13.37
N LEU A 73 -6.80 -8.30 13.09
CA LEU A 73 -7.88 -8.91 13.87
C LEU A 73 -7.80 -10.44 13.73
N PRO A 74 -7.92 -11.24 14.79
CA PRO A 74 -7.91 -12.69 14.71
C PRO A 74 -9.21 -13.23 14.11
N LYS A 75 -9.18 -14.51 13.69
CA LYS A 75 -10.38 -15.21 13.25
C LYS A 75 -11.39 -15.40 14.39
N GLU A 76 -10.87 -15.76 15.55
CA GLU A 76 -11.62 -16.04 16.77
C GLU A 76 -10.82 -15.59 17.98
N TRP A 77 -11.49 -15.14 19.03
CA TRP A 77 -10.87 -14.74 20.30
C TRP A 77 -11.84 -15.03 21.45
N GLU A 78 -11.38 -15.81 22.44
CA GLU A 78 -12.20 -16.22 23.61
C GLU A 78 -13.61 -16.74 23.22
N GLY A 79 -13.68 -17.56 22.15
CA GLY A 79 -14.93 -18.13 21.63
C GLY A 79 -15.79 -17.20 20.75
N ILE A 80 -15.38 -15.94 20.56
CA ILE A 80 -16.07 -14.97 19.69
C ILE A 80 -15.43 -14.97 18.30
N TYR A 81 -16.24 -15.20 17.26
CA TYR A 81 -15.80 -15.16 15.87
C TYR A 81 -15.76 -13.73 15.32
N PHE A 82 -14.55 -13.24 15.00
CA PHE A 82 -14.32 -11.91 14.42
C PHE A 82 -14.05 -11.97 12.90
N GLY A 83 -13.67 -13.13 12.38
CA GLY A 83 -13.45 -13.36 10.96
C GLY A 83 -12.24 -12.62 10.37
N GLY A 84 -11.30 -12.16 11.20
CA GLY A 84 -10.02 -11.61 10.75
C GLY A 84 -8.97 -12.68 10.41
N LEU A 85 -7.75 -12.26 10.08
CA LEU A 85 -6.65 -13.15 9.69
C LEU A 85 -5.65 -13.47 10.81
N GLY A 86 -5.54 -12.61 11.82
CA GLY A 86 -4.56 -12.73 12.92
C GLY A 86 -3.12 -12.63 12.45
N ARG A 87 -2.83 -11.83 11.41
CA ARG A 87 -1.51 -11.73 10.77
C ARG A 87 -0.93 -10.32 10.82
N ALA A 88 0.39 -10.24 10.75
CA ALA A 88 1.12 -8.98 10.77
C ALA A 88 0.98 -8.18 9.47
N VAL A 89 0.96 -6.85 9.61
CA VAL A 89 0.99 -5.87 8.51
C VAL A 89 2.19 -4.96 8.70
N MET A 90 2.93 -4.69 7.63
CA MET A 90 3.88 -3.57 7.59
C MET A 90 3.25 -2.39 6.85
N TYR A 91 3.17 -1.22 7.49
CA TYR A 91 2.70 0.02 6.90
C TYR A 91 3.86 1.03 6.77
N LEU A 92 4.19 1.36 5.52
CA LEU A 92 5.23 2.32 5.15
C LEU A 92 4.58 3.65 4.77
N ASP A 93 4.69 4.63 5.68
CA ASP A 93 4.15 5.98 5.53
C ASP A 93 5.21 6.89 4.91
N LEU A 94 5.04 7.16 3.62
CA LEU A 94 5.95 7.97 2.82
C LEU A 94 5.49 9.42 2.70
N ASP A 95 4.19 9.68 2.89
CA ASP A 95 3.59 11.03 2.77
C ASP A 95 3.30 11.65 4.15
N CYS A 96 3.69 10.99 5.24
CA CYS A 96 3.50 11.43 6.63
C CYS A 96 2.03 11.72 6.99
N ARG A 97 1.09 10.96 6.42
CA ARG A 97 -0.37 11.16 6.60
C ARG A 97 -1.04 10.02 7.36
N PHE A 98 -0.27 9.08 7.91
CA PHE A 98 -0.84 8.00 8.69
C PHE A 98 -1.53 8.52 9.96
N ASP A 99 -2.81 8.16 10.11
CA ASP A 99 -3.62 8.52 11.27
C ASP A 99 -3.84 7.27 12.15
N VAL A 100 -3.07 7.19 13.23
CA VAL A 100 -3.17 6.10 14.22
C VAL A 100 -4.50 6.11 14.97
N LEU A 101 -5.11 7.29 15.16
CA LEU A 101 -6.41 7.39 15.83
C LEU A 101 -7.50 6.82 14.92
N ARG A 102 -7.42 7.07 13.61
CA ARG A 102 -8.33 6.47 12.64
C ARG A 102 -8.17 4.95 12.57
N LEU A 103 -6.94 4.43 12.58
CA LEU A 103 -6.71 2.98 12.69
C LEU A 103 -7.37 2.41 13.96
N ALA A 104 -7.08 3.02 15.11
CA ALA A 104 -7.58 2.58 16.40
C ALA A 104 -9.12 2.63 16.47
N GLN A 105 -9.74 3.66 15.89
CA GLN A 105 -11.18 3.80 15.80
C GLN A 105 -11.81 2.68 14.96
N ILE A 106 -11.26 2.39 13.78
CA ILE A 106 -11.76 1.32 12.91
C ILE A 106 -11.65 -0.04 13.61
N LEU A 107 -10.51 -0.29 14.27
CA LEU A 107 -10.28 -1.53 15.02
C LEU A 107 -11.24 -1.67 16.20
N ARG A 108 -11.41 -0.63 17.03
CA ARG A 108 -12.35 -0.64 18.16
C ARG A 108 -13.78 -0.88 17.69
N ASN A 109 -14.22 -0.21 16.63
CA ASN A 109 -15.56 -0.41 16.08
C ASN A 109 -15.78 -1.84 15.61
N ARG A 110 -14.78 -2.45 14.96
CA ARG A 110 -14.83 -3.86 14.53
C ARG A 110 -14.90 -4.82 15.71
N ILE A 111 -14.13 -4.57 16.77
CA ILE A 111 -14.13 -5.39 17.99
C ILE A 111 -15.48 -5.28 18.71
N ALA A 112 -15.96 -4.06 18.95
CA ALA A 112 -17.24 -3.81 19.61
C ALA A 112 -18.41 -4.46 18.86
N GLU A 113 -18.42 -4.37 17.53
CA GLU A 113 -19.44 -5.00 16.70
C GLU A 113 -19.41 -6.53 16.80
N GLY A 114 -18.21 -7.14 16.78
CA GLY A 114 -18.06 -8.59 16.94
C GLY A 114 -18.58 -9.08 18.30
N CYS A 115 -18.25 -8.37 19.39
CA CYS A 115 -18.78 -8.68 20.71
C CYS A 115 -20.32 -8.54 20.74
N ARG A 116 -20.87 -7.43 20.24
CA ARG A 116 -22.32 -7.16 20.21
C ARG A 116 -23.10 -8.28 19.50
N LEU A 117 -22.59 -8.77 18.38
CA LEU A 117 -23.20 -9.88 17.63
C LEU A 117 -23.16 -11.21 18.41
N ALA A 118 -22.11 -11.47 19.18
CA ALA A 118 -22.03 -12.64 20.04
C ALA A 118 -23.06 -12.59 21.18
N HIS A 119 -23.28 -11.43 21.80
CA HIS A 119 -24.31 -11.26 22.83
C HIS A 119 -25.72 -11.50 22.30
N LEU A 120 -26.04 -10.96 21.12
CA LEU A 120 -27.34 -11.21 20.47
C LEU A 120 -27.60 -12.70 20.20
N ARG A 121 -26.56 -13.49 19.95
CA ARG A 121 -26.67 -14.93 19.71
C ARG A 121 -26.87 -15.73 21.00
N ASN A 122 -26.40 -15.21 22.14
CA ASN A 122 -26.41 -15.92 23.43
C ASN A 122 -27.62 -15.59 24.31
N GLY A 123 -28.52 -14.69 23.90
CA GLY A 123 -29.90 -14.66 24.38
C GLY A 123 -30.19 -14.06 25.76
N ASP A 124 -29.23 -13.44 26.47
CA ASP A 124 -29.49 -12.90 27.82
C ASP A 124 -29.43 -11.36 27.86
N PRO A 125 -30.58 -10.67 28.05
CA PRO A 125 -30.64 -9.26 28.42
C PRO A 125 -30.81 -9.13 29.94
N GLU A 126 -29.80 -9.48 30.73
CA GLU A 126 -29.74 -9.06 32.13
C GLU A 126 -28.56 -8.11 32.33
N ASN A 127 -28.89 -6.86 32.66
CA ASN A 127 -27.98 -5.77 32.98
C ASN A 127 -27.21 -6.10 34.26
N ASP A 128 -26.05 -6.73 34.12
CA ASP A 128 -25.11 -6.96 35.21
C ASP A 128 -23.86 -6.11 34.98
N VAL A 129 -23.59 -5.17 35.88
CA VAL A 129 -22.44 -4.26 35.84
C VAL A 129 -21.12 -5.03 35.73
N THR A 130 -21.08 -6.27 36.23
CA THR A 130 -19.89 -7.14 36.16
C THR A 130 -19.62 -7.69 34.75
N LYS A 131 -20.66 -7.88 33.93
CA LYS A 131 -20.50 -8.30 32.51
C LYS A 131 -19.88 -7.19 31.67
N ASP A 132 -20.24 -5.93 31.95
CA ASP A 132 -19.71 -4.77 31.23
C ASP A 132 -18.21 -4.55 31.51
N GLU A 133 -17.76 -4.73 32.76
CA GLU A 133 -16.34 -4.64 33.11
C GLU A 133 -15.50 -5.73 32.44
N PHE A 134 -15.97 -6.99 32.49
CA PHE A 134 -15.30 -8.11 31.83
C PHE A 134 -15.21 -7.89 30.31
N GLN A 135 -16.29 -7.42 29.70
CA GLN A 135 -16.34 -7.14 28.27
C GLN A 135 -15.42 -5.98 27.87
N CYS A 136 -15.31 -4.94 28.69
CA CYS A 136 -14.34 -3.87 28.47
C CYS A 136 -12.89 -4.39 28.55
N SER A 137 -12.59 -5.25 29.52
CA SER A 137 -11.27 -5.88 29.65
C SER A 137 -10.92 -6.77 28.44
N LEU A 138 -11.88 -7.58 27.97
CA LEU A 138 -11.74 -8.41 26.78
C LEU A 138 -11.46 -7.57 25.52
N GLN A 139 -12.21 -6.49 25.32
CA GLN A 139 -12.01 -5.60 24.16
C GLN A 139 -10.63 -4.92 24.19
N ASN A 140 -10.18 -4.50 25.37
CA ASN A 140 -8.88 -3.84 25.53
C ASN A 140 -7.70 -4.81 25.31
N THR A 141 -7.80 -6.04 25.82
CA THR A 141 -6.77 -7.08 25.62
C THR A 141 -6.68 -7.48 24.16
N LEU A 142 -7.82 -7.72 23.50
CA LEU A 142 -7.87 -7.99 22.06
C LEU A 142 -7.34 -6.81 21.23
N PHE A 143 -7.69 -5.57 21.59
CA PHE A 143 -7.17 -4.38 20.91
C PHE A 143 -5.64 -4.32 20.99
N SER A 144 -5.07 -4.56 22.18
CA SER A 144 -3.62 -4.57 22.37
C SER A 144 -2.94 -5.65 21.54
N ASP A 145 -3.48 -6.88 21.56
CA ASP A 145 -2.99 -8.02 20.78
C ASP A 145 -3.03 -7.73 19.27
N CYS A 146 -4.11 -7.14 18.76
CA CYS A 146 -4.21 -6.70 17.37
C CYS A 146 -3.18 -5.63 17.02
N MET A 147 -2.98 -4.64 17.88
CA MET A 147 -2.04 -3.54 17.63
C MET A 147 -0.58 -4.01 17.58
N GLN A 148 -0.21 -5.07 18.32
CA GLN A 148 1.13 -5.67 18.23
C GLN A 148 1.44 -6.25 16.84
N ARG A 149 0.42 -6.59 16.06
CA ARG A 149 0.56 -7.08 14.68
C ARG A 149 0.65 -5.95 13.64
N PHE A 150 0.48 -4.69 14.03
CA PHE A 150 0.58 -3.54 13.12
C PHE A 150 1.98 -2.91 13.23
N LEU A 151 2.85 -3.22 12.27
CA LEU A 151 4.18 -2.63 12.15
C LEU A 151 4.11 -1.34 11.33
N TYR A 152 4.81 -0.30 11.78
CA TYR A 152 4.80 1.02 11.15
C TYR A 152 6.22 1.53 10.95
N ALA A 153 6.50 2.09 9.78
CA ALA A 153 7.69 2.90 9.55
C ALA A 153 7.35 4.15 8.75
N ARG A 154 7.79 5.30 9.26
CA ARG A 154 7.76 6.57 8.55
C ARG A 154 9.04 6.74 7.76
N CYS A 155 8.93 7.15 6.51
CA CYS A 155 10.06 7.52 5.69
C CYS A 155 9.88 8.95 5.19
N CYS A 156 10.95 9.74 5.21
CA CYS A 156 10.93 11.13 4.75
C CYS A 156 11.69 11.33 3.43
N LYS A 157 12.41 10.29 2.95
CA LYS A 157 13.17 10.30 1.70
C LYS A 157 13.39 8.90 1.13
N SER A 158 13.72 8.82 -0.15
CA SER A 158 13.93 7.56 -0.88
C SER A 158 14.96 6.60 -0.24
N PRO A 159 16.12 7.05 0.30
CA PRO A 159 17.04 6.16 1.01
C PRO A 159 16.41 5.50 2.24
N GLU A 160 15.67 6.25 3.06
CA GLU A 160 14.99 5.71 4.25
C GLU A 160 13.93 4.68 3.88
N PHE A 161 13.21 4.92 2.78
CA PHE A 161 12.25 3.95 2.25
C PHE A 161 12.92 2.65 1.80
N ILE A 162 14.05 2.73 1.11
CA ILE A 162 14.83 1.54 0.71
C ILE A 162 15.31 0.77 1.95
N ASP A 163 15.80 1.47 2.98
CA ASP A 163 16.25 0.83 4.22
C ASP A 163 15.10 0.22 5.03
N ALA A 164 13.90 0.84 5.00
CA ALA A 164 12.70 0.25 5.56
C ALA A 164 12.32 -1.06 4.87
N LEU A 165 12.40 -1.13 3.53
CA LEU A 165 12.17 -2.37 2.77
C LEU A 165 13.19 -3.47 3.13
N LYS A 166 14.47 -3.13 3.29
CA LYS A 166 15.48 -4.11 3.76
C LYS A 166 15.19 -4.61 5.17
N THR A 167 14.68 -3.73 6.03
CA THR A 167 14.30 -4.08 7.41
C THR A 167 13.16 -5.10 7.42
N VAL A 168 12.11 -4.88 6.60
CA VAL A 168 11.02 -5.84 6.38
C VAL A 168 11.57 -7.21 5.98
N GLN A 169 12.51 -7.23 5.02
CA GLN A 169 13.15 -8.46 4.58
C GLN A 169 13.85 -9.20 5.72
N SER A 170 14.56 -8.47 6.59
CA SER A 170 15.29 -9.05 7.72
C SER A 170 14.36 -9.61 8.80
N GLN A 171 13.21 -8.98 9.02
CA GLN A 171 12.19 -9.41 9.99
C GLN A 171 11.50 -10.70 9.53
N SER A 172 11.09 -10.76 8.26
CA SER A 172 10.52 -11.98 7.65
C SER A 172 11.46 -13.20 7.74
N ARG A 173 12.79 -12.99 7.82
CA ARG A 173 13.77 -14.09 7.98
C ARG A 173 13.90 -14.58 9.43
N ARG A 174 13.55 -13.76 10.42
CA ARG A 174 13.76 -14.05 11.85
C ARG A 174 12.56 -14.71 12.53
N GLU A 175 11.38 -14.63 11.93
CA GLU A 175 10.19 -15.24 12.52
C GLU A 175 10.17 -16.77 12.36
N VAL A 176 10.60 -17.45 13.43
CA VAL A 176 10.45 -18.91 13.61
C VAL A 176 9.01 -19.27 14.03
N SER A 177 8.19 -18.31 14.47
CA SER A 177 6.83 -18.51 14.98
C SER A 177 5.71 -18.46 13.93
N GLY A 178 6.04 -18.44 12.64
CA GLY A 178 5.06 -18.65 11.57
C GLY A 178 4.02 -17.54 11.40
N ALA A 179 4.25 -16.33 11.93
CA ALA A 179 3.34 -15.18 11.88
C ALA A 179 3.78 -14.10 10.86
N GLY A 180 4.42 -14.53 9.77
CA GLY A 180 5.03 -13.65 8.77
C GLY A 180 4.13 -12.54 8.22
N ILE A 181 4.77 -11.52 7.66
CA ILE A 181 4.12 -10.31 7.18
C ILE A 181 3.17 -10.69 6.04
N TYR A 182 1.89 -10.38 6.22
CA TYR A 182 0.84 -10.77 5.27
C TYR A 182 0.55 -9.65 4.27
N PHE A 183 0.55 -8.40 4.73
CA PHE A 183 0.49 -7.21 3.87
C PHE A 183 1.72 -6.32 4.05
N VAL A 184 2.25 -5.82 2.94
CA VAL A 184 3.15 -4.66 2.91
C VAL A 184 2.38 -3.50 2.27
N MET A 185 2.08 -2.47 3.04
CA MET A 185 1.31 -1.30 2.60
C MET A 185 2.25 -0.11 2.41
N ILE A 186 2.12 0.61 1.29
CA ILE A 186 2.96 1.75 0.94
C ILE A 186 2.05 2.95 0.64
N ASP A 187 2.12 3.99 1.46
CA ASP A 187 1.26 5.18 1.35
C ASP A 187 2.07 6.49 1.40
N SER A 188 2.35 7.18 0.29
CA SER A 188 2.10 6.81 -1.10
C SER A 188 3.41 6.68 -1.88
N ILE A 189 3.47 5.79 -2.88
CA ILE A 189 4.71 5.52 -3.64
C ILE A 189 5.24 6.74 -4.40
N GLY A 190 4.36 7.71 -4.66
CA GLY A 190 4.71 8.95 -5.36
C GLY A 190 5.28 10.06 -4.47
N ALA A 191 5.37 9.86 -3.14
CA ALA A 191 5.67 10.94 -2.19
C ALA A 191 6.99 11.68 -2.49
N PHE A 192 8.06 10.94 -2.83
CA PHE A 192 9.39 11.52 -3.08
C PHE A 192 9.65 11.85 -4.55
N TYR A 193 8.76 11.44 -5.47
CA TYR A 193 9.01 11.49 -6.91
C TYR A 193 9.43 12.88 -7.40
N TRP A 194 8.66 13.92 -7.03
CA TRP A 194 8.92 15.27 -7.53
C TRP A 194 10.18 15.90 -6.93
N ILE A 195 10.50 15.59 -5.67
CA ILE A 195 11.69 16.07 -4.98
C ILE A 195 12.94 15.39 -5.57
N ASP A 196 12.90 14.07 -5.77
CA ASP A 196 13.98 13.31 -6.38
C ASP A 196 14.19 13.66 -7.86
N ARG A 197 13.13 14.11 -8.54
CA ARG A 197 13.21 14.65 -9.91
C ARG A 197 13.85 16.04 -9.94
N GLY A 198 13.48 16.90 -8.99
CA GLY A 198 13.88 18.31 -8.93
C GLY A 198 15.30 18.53 -8.40
N SER A 199 15.78 17.67 -7.50
CA SER A 199 17.10 17.74 -6.85
C SER A 199 18.29 17.41 -7.77
N GLN A 200 18.06 17.15 -9.06
CA GLN A 200 19.10 16.70 -9.98
C GLN A 200 19.79 17.87 -10.71
N ALA A 201 21.09 17.99 -10.48
CA ALA A 201 21.94 19.09 -10.94
C ALA A 201 22.15 19.17 -12.47
N SER A 202 21.90 18.09 -13.24
CA SER A 202 22.11 18.07 -14.71
C SER A 202 20.91 17.49 -15.46
N ARG A 203 20.48 18.15 -16.55
CA ARG A 203 19.35 17.73 -17.41
C ARG A 203 19.54 16.33 -18.02
N GLU A 204 20.77 15.90 -18.28
CA GLU A 204 21.07 14.60 -18.91
C GLU A 204 20.95 13.40 -17.95
N ASN A 205 21.08 13.64 -16.64
CA ASN A 205 21.02 12.58 -15.63
C ASN A 205 19.65 12.46 -14.94
N LYS A 206 18.71 13.38 -15.22
CA LYS A 206 17.36 13.46 -14.60
C LYS A 206 16.61 12.13 -14.57
N GLY A 207 16.66 11.38 -15.68
CA GLY A 207 16.00 10.09 -15.79
C GLY A 207 16.76 8.95 -15.11
N LYS A 208 18.10 8.98 -15.10
CA LYS A 208 18.95 7.86 -14.64
C LYS A 208 18.91 7.67 -13.13
N THR A 209 18.89 8.77 -12.36
CA THR A 209 18.87 8.68 -10.89
C THR A 209 17.52 8.18 -10.36
N LEU A 210 16.41 8.70 -10.87
CA LEU A 210 15.06 8.22 -10.52
C LEU A 210 14.86 6.76 -10.91
N GLN A 211 15.35 6.39 -12.09
CA GLN A 211 15.34 5.01 -12.55
C GLN A 211 16.11 4.10 -11.57
N SER A 212 17.31 4.50 -11.14
CA SER A 212 18.12 3.74 -10.17
C SER A 212 17.45 3.61 -8.79
N ILE A 213 16.77 4.66 -8.32
CA ILE A 213 15.99 4.61 -7.06
C ILE A 213 14.88 3.56 -7.18
N PHE A 214 14.07 3.62 -8.23
CA PHE A 214 12.96 2.68 -8.41
C PHE A 214 13.43 1.26 -8.76
N GLU A 215 14.57 1.10 -9.41
CA GLU A 215 15.24 -0.20 -9.56
C GLU A 215 15.57 -0.81 -8.20
N SER A 216 16.11 0.00 -7.28
CA SER A 216 16.41 -0.43 -5.91
C SER A 216 15.14 -0.81 -5.15
N VAL A 217 14.08 0.01 -5.24
CA VAL A 217 12.77 -0.30 -4.63
C VAL A 217 12.19 -1.60 -5.17
N VAL A 218 12.15 -1.76 -6.49
CA VAL A 218 11.62 -2.98 -7.15
C VAL A 218 12.47 -4.20 -6.81
N HIS A 219 13.78 -4.04 -6.69
CA HIS A 219 14.71 -5.10 -6.26
C HIS A 219 14.42 -5.57 -4.83
N GLU A 220 14.28 -4.64 -3.88
CA GLU A 220 13.96 -5.00 -2.50
C GLU A 220 12.56 -5.60 -2.36
N LEU A 221 11.55 -5.07 -3.07
CA LEU A 221 10.22 -5.68 -3.12
C LEU A 221 10.25 -7.09 -3.69
N ARG A 222 11.05 -7.34 -4.73
CA ARG A 222 11.20 -8.69 -5.30
C ARG A 222 11.77 -9.66 -4.26
N LYS A 223 12.79 -9.24 -3.51
CA LYS A 223 13.37 -10.06 -2.43
C LYS A 223 12.37 -10.36 -1.33
N ILE A 224 11.58 -9.38 -0.89
CA ILE A 224 10.52 -9.58 0.10
C ILE A 224 9.54 -10.65 -0.41
N LEU A 225 9.03 -10.49 -1.64
CA LEU A 225 8.04 -11.40 -2.22
C LEU A 225 8.57 -12.81 -2.51
N GLN A 226 9.88 -12.95 -2.74
CA GLN A 226 10.54 -14.25 -2.89
C GLN A 226 10.66 -14.99 -1.56
N LEU A 227 10.89 -14.28 -0.46
CA LEU A 227 11.03 -14.84 0.88
C LEU A 227 9.68 -15.11 1.55
N GLU A 228 8.72 -14.21 1.41
CA GLU A 228 7.35 -14.38 1.90
C GLU A 228 6.39 -13.79 0.87
N PRO A 229 5.44 -14.58 0.33
CA PRO A 229 4.51 -14.08 -0.67
C PRO A 229 3.44 -13.20 -0.02
N ALA A 230 3.83 -12.07 0.59
CA ALA A 230 2.94 -11.03 1.07
C ALA A 230 2.16 -10.40 -0.10
N LEU A 231 1.01 -9.79 0.19
CA LEU A 231 0.38 -8.88 -0.75
C LEU A 231 0.94 -7.47 -0.54
N VAL A 232 1.41 -6.84 -1.61
CA VAL A 232 1.84 -5.44 -1.55
C VAL A 232 0.68 -4.55 -2.00
N LEU A 233 0.20 -3.67 -1.12
CA LEU A 233 -0.79 -2.66 -1.45
C LEU A 233 -0.12 -1.29 -1.49
N VAL A 234 -0.34 -0.55 -2.56
CA VAL A 234 0.34 0.72 -2.79
C VAL A 234 -0.66 1.79 -3.16
N THR A 235 -0.61 2.97 -2.54
CA THR A 235 -1.40 4.11 -3.00
C THR A 235 -0.58 4.99 -3.93
N LYS A 236 -1.26 5.56 -4.92
CA LYS A 236 -0.70 6.56 -5.83
C LYS A 236 -1.71 7.69 -6.07
N ALA A 237 -1.27 8.94 -5.99
CA ALA A 237 -2.08 10.06 -6.44
C ALA A 237 -2.17 10.06 -7.97
N SER A 238 -3.36 10.30 -8.52
CA SER A 238 -3.53 10.61 -9.93
C SER A 238 -3.11 12.04 -10.21
N VAL A 239 -2.31 12.26 -11.25
CA VAL A 239 -2.04 13.59 -11.79
C VAL A 239 -3.03 13.83 -12.91
N TYR A 240 -3.99 14.73 -12.68
CA TYR A 240 -4.88 15.21 -13.73
C TYR A 240 -4.11 16.17 -14.61
N GLY A 241 -3.96 15.82 -15.90
CA GLY A 241 -3.61 16.82 -16.91
C GLY A 241 -4.87 17.58 -17.27
N GLU A 242 -4.99 18.82 -16.81
CA GLU A 242 -5.92 19.77 -17.41
C GLU A 242 -5.15 20.49 -18.52
N GLY A 243 -5.44 20.19 -19.78
CA GLY A 243 -4.83 20.85 -20.93
C GLY A 243 -4.52 19.93 -22.11
N THR A 244 -5.06 20.29 -23.26
CA THR A 244 -4.57 19.86 -24.57
C THR A 244 -3.14 20.36 -24.77
N THR A 245 -2.13 19.51 -24.60
CA THR A 245 -0.82 19.79 -25.21
C THR A 245 -0.22 18.51 -25.79
N THR A 246 0.04 18.60 -27.09
CA THR A 246 0.97 17.77 -27.86
C THR A 246 2.35 17.76 -27.18
N ALA A 247 3.23 16.84 -27.59
CA ALA A 247 4.50 16.46 -26.97
C ALA A 247 5.58 17.56 -26.75
N ASN A 248 5.24 18.85 -26.67
CA ASN A 248 6.13 19.99 -26.67
C ASN A 248 6.06 20.91 -25.43
N ASP A 249 5.77 20.39 -24.23
CA ASP A 249 5.96 21.16 -22.97
C ASP A 249 7.45 21.39 -22.60
N PHE A 250 8.35 21.42 -23.60
CA PHE A 250 9.79 21.57 -23.42
C PHE A 250 10.30 23.02 -23.47
N ASN A 251 9.44 24.02 -23.70
CA ASN A 251 9.91 25.39 -23.86
C ASN A 251 9.05 26.39 -23.08
N ARG A 252 9.22 26.45 -21.77
CA ARG A 252 8.87 27.66 -21.02
C ARG A 252 10.07 28.59 -21.08
N ASP A 253 10.19 29.28 -22.21
CA ASP A 253 11.06 30.44 -22.36
C ASP A 253 10.23 31.69 -22.65
N SER A 254 10.83 32.81 -22.29
CA SER A 254 10.22 34.13 -22.09
C SER A 254 9.54 34.74 -23.33
N SER A 255 8.29 35.18 -23.22
CA SER A 255 7.70 36.21 -24.09
C SER A 255 6.43 36.80 -23.47
N LYS A 256 6.55 37.98 -22.82
CA LYS A 256 6.20 39.31 -23.35
C LYS A 256 4.69 39.51 -23.59
N TYR A 257 4.13 40.46 -22.83
CA TYR A 257 2.88 41.18 -23.03
C TYR A 257 2.43 41.22 -24.49
N MET A 258 1.22 40.73 -24.78
CA MET A 258 0.45 41.15 -25.95
C MET A 258 -1.02 41.36 -25.56
N LEU A 259 -1.52 42.48 -26.05
CA LEU A 259 -2.74 43.21 -25.77
C LEU A 259 -4.00 42.42 -26.15
N GLU A 260 -5.08 42.59 -25.38
CA GLU A 260 -6.43 42.13 -25.72
C GLU A 260 -6.92 42.78 -27.03
N ASP A 261 -7.70 42.04 -27.81
CA ASP A 261 -8.73 42.62 -28.67
C ASP A 261 -10.00 41.72 -28.64
N PRO A 262 -11.21 42.27 -28.37
CA PRO A 262 -12.41 41.47 -28.11
C PRO A 262 -13.37 41.50 -29.31
N SER A 263 -13.43 40.42 -30.09
CA SER A 263 -14.60 40.16 -30.94
C SER A 263 -14.64 38.73 -31.46
N GLY A 264 -15.70 37.99 -31.13
CA GLY A 264 -15.97 36.69 -31.73
C GLY A 264 -16.88 35.80 -30.89
N LEU A 265 -18.18 36.14 -30.84
CA LEU A 265 -19.21 35.20 -30.40
C LEU A 265 -19.18 33.95 -31.29
N GLY A 266 -18.97 32.79 -30.66
CA GLY A 266 -19.10 31.48 -31.29
C GLY A 266 -19.35 30.42 -30.24
N TYR A 267 -20.59 30.35 -29.73
CA TYR A 267 -21.05 29.26 -28.88
C TYR A 267 -21.04 27.95 -29.69
N SER A 268 -19.97 27.17 -29.58
CA SER A 268 -19.99 25.75 -29.91
C SER A 268 -19.98 24.96 -28.60
N ARG A 269 -21.19 24.64 -28.12
CA ARG A 269 -21.40 23.65 -27.08
C ARG A 269 -21.13 22.26 -27.69
N ARG A 270 -19.86 21.88 -27.79
CA ARG A 270 -19.48 20.47 -27.80
C ARG A 270 -19.38 20.04 -26.35
N GLU A 271 -20.29 19.17 -25.94
CA GLU A 271 -20.12 18.34 -24.75
C GLU A 271 -18.89 17.47 -24.99
N GLU A 272 -17.70 18.01 -24.70
CA GLU A 272 -16.48 17.23 -24.57
C GLU A 272 -16.65 16.39 -23.32
N GLU A 273 -16.94 15.10 -23.50
CA GLU A 273 -16.60 14.08 -22.51
C GLU A 273 -15.13 14.30 -22.15
N ARG A 274 -14.90 15.01 -21.03
CA ARG A 274 -13.59 15.20 -20.43
C ARG A 274 -13.10 13.84 -19.97
N THR A 275 -12.53 13.08 -20.89
CA THR A 275 -11.70 11.93 -20.58
C THR A 275 -10.48 12.45 -19.84
N LEU A 276 -10.62 12.53 -18.51
CA LEU A 276 -9.54 12.86 -17.58
C LEU A 276 -8.47 11.77 -17.74
N SER A 277 -7.56 11.96 -18.71
CA SER A 277 -6.47 11.04 -18.92
C SER A 277 -5.50 11.17 -17.74
N ASN A 278 -5.55 10.19 -16.84
CA ASN A 278 -4.60 10.09 -15.74
C ASN A 278 -3.20 9.93 -16.35
N ARG A 279 -2.33 10.93 -16.21
CA ARG A 279 -0.97 10.86 -16.74
C ARG A 279 -0.14 9.94 -15.85
N GLU A 280 0.42 8.88 -16.42
CA GLU A 280 1.35 8.02 -15.71
C GLU A 280 2.71 8.72 -15.59
N TYR A 281 3.16 8.96 -14.36
CA TYR A 281 4.42 9.65 -14.07
C TYR A 281 5.48 8.73 -13.45
N MET A 282 5.06 7.55 -12.97
CA MET A 282 5.98 6.58 -12.40
C MET A 282 6.87 5.92 -13.47
N PRO A 283 8.13 5.59 -13.17
CA PRO A 283 9.03 4.93 -14.11
C PRO A 283 8.51 3.57 -14.62
N SER A 284 8.91 3.17 -15.82
CA SER A 284 8.48 1.90 -16.45
C SER A 284 8.85 0.66 -15.63
N ILE A 285 9.98 0.69 -14.91
CA ILE A 285 10.40 -0.42 -14.03
C ILE A 285 9.40 -0.66 -12.88
N TRP A 286 8.80 0.41 -12.35
CA TRP A 286 7.73 0.32 -11.36
C TRP A 286 6.47 -0.26 -12.00
N GLN A 287 6.09 0.28 -13.16
CA GLN A 287 4.90 -0.13 -13.89
C GLN A 287 4.90 -1.62 -14.24
N ALA A 288 6.05 -2.15 -14.66
CA ALA A 288 6.24 -3.56 -14.97
C ALA A 288 6.09 -4.49 -13.74
N LYS A 289 6.20 -3.94 -12.52
CA LYS A 289 6.07 -4.72 -11.28
C LYS A 289 4.60 -4.83 -10.80
N ILE A 290 3.72 -3.96 -11.25
CA ILE A 290 2.32 -3.91 -10.83
C ILE A 290 1.56 -5.11 -11.41
N SER A 291 0.89 -5.87 -10.55
CA SER A 291 0.06 -7.02 -10.95
C SER A 291 -1.39 -6.64 -11.19
N LEU A 292 -1.89 -5.65 -10.45
CA LEU A 292 -3.27 -5.17 -10.55
C LEU A 292 -3.32 -3.66 -10.28
N LYS A 293 -4.10 -2.93 -11.07
CA LYS A 293 -4.41 -1.51 -10.83
C LYS A 293 -5.88 -1.35 -10.47
N LEU A 294 -6.14 -0.63 -9.37
CA LEU A 294 -7.46 -0.22 -8.93
C LEU A 294 -7.56 1.30 -9.02
N CYS A 295 -8.46 1.81 -9.85
CA CYS A 295 -8.65 3.24 -10.06
C CYS A 295 -9.86 3.72 -9.24
N PHE A 296 -9.62 4.69 -8.36
CA PHE A 296 -10.62 5.31 -7.51
C PHE A 296 -11.01 6.65 -8.11
N CYS A 297 -12.30 6.93 -8.20
CA CYS A 297 -12.84 8.23 -8.62
C CYS A 297 -13.16 9.09 -7.38
N SER A 298 -13.16 10.41 -7.55
CA SER A 298 -13.64 11.33 -6.52
C SER A 298 -15.14 11.14 -6.31
N LEU A 299 -15.58 11.02 -5.05
CA LEU A 299 -17.00 10.94 -4.67
C LEU A 299 -17.82 12.22 -4.97
N LEU A 300 -17.16 13.29 -5.41
CA LEU A 300 -17.76 14.61 -5.66
C LEU A 300 -18.57 14.72 -6.96
N SER A 301 -18.71 13.65 -7.76
CA SER A 301 -19.40 13.72 -9.07
C SER A 301 -20.84 13.18 -9.08
N HIS A 302 -21.45 12.86 -7.94
CA HIS A 302 -22.83 12.33 -7.88
C HIS A 302 -23.76 13.11 -6.95
N THR A 303 -23.70 14.44 -7.01
CA THR A 303 -24.81 15.31 -6.59
C THR A 303 -25.09 16.30 -7.72
N GLY A 304 -25.97 15.89 -8.63
CA GLY A 304 -26.51 16.69 -9.73
C GLY A 304 -27.89 16.16 -10.07
#